data_AF-A0A257RVG7-F1
#
_entry.id   AF-A0A257RVG7-F1
#
_cell.length_a   1.000
_cell.length_b   1.000
_cell.length_c   1.000
_cell.angle_alpha   90.00
_cell.angle_beta   90.00
_cell.angle_gamma   90.00
#
_symmetry.space_group_name_H-M   'P 1'
#
loop_
_entity.id
_entity.type
_entity.pdbx_description
1 polymer ?
#
loop_
_entity_poly.entity_id
_entity_poly.type
_entity_poly.pdbx_seq_one_letter_code
_entity_poly.pdbx_strand_id
1 'polypeptide(L)'
;RELLQAAIEAHLEGRSPMVDCEHRLKHKDGSYVWVACRGLAFRSEDGTPLRLTGTLVDVNDRKMSEDQIRHDAAIDGLTGLANRFLFLERLQDAILRSRLDPSYAFALLFLDVDRFQFVNDSLGHVAGDELLVAVAKRLKGCLRPNDILARLGGDEFGILLENIRTERETDGFTSRIHHELEAAFSVCGHEVYATCSIGIAFSTRGYDTPEQLLRDADTAMYKAKSRGRARHEIFDASMHDRAVQVLQTENDLRKALERRELRIHYQPIVSMATGKIAGFEALLRWQHPKRGLILPEEFIPVAEETGLIVPIAKWVLAESCRQTSAWQSSFPSASPITVSVNLSSRNLAQPDLIEQVNRALFQAGLQGGSLGIEITEGTIVE
;
A
#
# COMPACT_ATOMS: atom_id res chain seq x y z
N ARG A 1 -31.56 -28.64 -9.50
CA ARG A 1 -32.03 -29.83 -10.26
C ARG A 1 -30.85 -30.71 -10.64
N GLU A 2 -29.84 -30.18 -11.31
CA GLU A 2 -28.62 -30.92 -11.70
C GLU A 2 -27.86 -31.52 -10.51
N LEU A 3 -27.68 -30.77 -9.42
CA LEU A 3 -27.02 -31.26 -8.20
C LEU A 3 -27.74 -32.47 -7.55
N LEU A 4 -29.07 -32.45 -7.50
CA LEU A 4 -29.87 -33.56 -6.98
C LEU A 4 -29.74 -34.80 -7.88
N GLN A 5 -29.79 -34.60 -9.20
CA GLN A 5 -29.67 -35.68 -10.15
C GLN A 5 -28.29 -36.34 -10.10
N ALA A 6 -27.22 -35.54 -10.04
CA ALA A 6 -25.86 -36.03 -9.87
C ALA A 6 -25.67 -36.81 -8.55
N ALA A 7 -26.26 -36.33 -7.45
CA ALA A 7 -26.21 -37.02 -6.15
C ALA A 7 -26.94 -38.37 -6.17
N ILE A 8 -28.09 -38.44 -6.86
CA ILE A 8 -28.83 -39.70 -7.06
C ILE A 8 -28.01 -40.68 -7.91
N GLU A 9 -27.50 -40.24 -9.05
CA GLU A 9 -26.68 -41.08 -9.95
C GLU A 9 -25.43 -41.60 -9.25
N ALA A 10 -24.71 -40.74 -8.52
CA ALA A 10 -23.55 -41.16 -7.73
C ALA A 10 -23.88 -42.24 -6.70
N HIS A 11 -25.05 -42.16 -6.04
CA HIS A 11 -25.48 -43.19 -5.10
C HIS A 11 -25.92 -44.50 -5.78
N LEU A 12 -26.65 -44.40 -6.90
CA LEU A 12 -27.10 -45.57 -7.67
C LEU A 12 -25.93 -46.36 -8.27
N GLU A 13 -24.84 -45.66 -8.64
CA GLU A 13 -23.59 -46.27 -9.12
C GLU A 13 -22.65 -46.73 -7.99
N GLY A 14 -23.03 -46.56 -6.72
CA GLY A 14 -22.23 -46.97 -5.57
C GLY A 14 -21.02 -46.07 -5.28
N ARG A 15 -20.91 -44.91 -5.95
CA ARG A 15 -19.86 -43.90 -5.71
C ARG A 15 -20.10 -43.08 -4.44
N SER A 16 -21.32 -43.08 -3.91
CA SER A 16 -21.68 -42.44 -2.66
C SER A 16 -22.48 -43.39 -1.76
N PRO A 17 -22.23 -43.41 -0.43
CA PRO A 17 -22.98 -44.26 0.49
C PRO A 17 -24.45 -43.87 0.66
N MET A 18 -24.81 -42.61 0.35
CA MET A 18 -26.20 -42.13 0.32
C MET A 18 -26.35 -40.96 -0.66
N VAL A 19 -27.59 -40.66 -1.04
CA VAL A 19 -27.93 -39.35 -1.61
C VAL A 19 -27.88 -38.35 -0.46
N ASP A 20 -27.05 -37.32 -0.55
CA ASP A 20 -27.04 -36.18 0.36
C ASP A 20 -26.87 -34.91 -0.47
N CYS A 21 -27.90 -34.06 -0.51
CA CYS A 21 -27.83 -32.79 -1.23
C CYS A 21 -28.83 -31.78 -0.68
N GLU A 22 -28.46 -30.50 -0.74
CA GLU A 22 -29.36 -29.38 -0.48
C GLU A 22 -29.80 -28.76 -1.81
N HIS A 23 -31.10 -28.53 -1.97
CA HIS A 23 -31.64 -27.89 -3.17
C HIS A 23 -32.92 -27.10 -2.87
N ARG A 24 -33.33 -26.26 -3.81
CA ARG A 24 -34.58 -25.48 -3.69
C ARG A 24 -35.75 -26.25 -4.27
N LEU A 25 -36.84 -26.33 -3.52
CA LEU A 25 -38.15 -26.79 -3.99
C LEU A 25 -39.10 -25.61 -4.10
N LYS A 26 -39.95 -25.62 -5.12
CA LYS A 26 -40.99 -24.61 -5.32
C LYS A 26 -42.24 -25.05 -4.56
N HIS A 27 -42.71 -24.19 -3.66
CA HIS A 27 -43.93 -24.38 -2.90
C HIS A 27 -45.18 -24.09 -3.76
N LYS A 28 -46.37 -24.54 -3.33
CA LYS A 28 -47.62 -24.37 -4.11
C LYS A 28 -47.99 -22.91 -4.34
N ASP A 29 -47.61 -22.03 -3.42
CA ASP A 29 -47.80 -20.57 -3.51
C ASP A 29 -46.79 -19.87 -4.44
N GLY A 30 -45.82 -20.60 -4.99
CA GLY A 30 -44.80 -20.09 -5.90
C GLY A 30 -43.48 -19.66 -5.24
N SER A 31 -43.41 -19.64 -3.91
CA SER A 31 -42.17 -19.41 -3.16
C SER A 31 -41.20 -20.59 -3.31
N TYR A 32 -39.93 -20.36 -2.96
CA TYR A 32 -38.91 -21.42 -2.92
C TYR A 32 -38.45 -21.64 -1.48
N VAL A 33 -38.30 -22.91 -1.11
CA VAL A 33 -37.75 -23.33 0.19
C VAL A 33 -36.52 -24.19 -0.02
N TRP A 34 -35.51 -24.00 0.83
CA TRP A 34 -34.35 -24.89 0.87
C TRP A 34 -34.69 -26.18 1.60
N VAL A 35 -34.39 -27.31 0.95
CA VAL A 35 -34.55 -28.63 1.55
C VAL A 35 -33.23 -29.39 1.54
N ALA A 36 -32.95 -30.06 2.66
CA ALA A 36 -31.91 -31.08 2.73
C ALA A 36 -32.55 -32.44 2.38
N CYS A 37 -32.05 -33.07 1.33
CA CYS A 37 -32.51 -34.36 0.84
C CYS A 37 -31.47 -35.42 1.17
N ARG A 38 -31.89 -36.40 1.98
CA ARG A 38 -31.08 -37.57 2.29
C ARG A 38 -31.82 -38.84 1.92
N GLY A 39 -31.17 -39.77 1.23
CA GLY A 39 -31.85 -40.98 0.77
C GLY A 39 -30.92 -42.15 0.49
N LEU A 40 -31.48 -43.35 0.60
CA LEU A 40 -30.82 -44.62 0.33
C LEU A 40 -31.60 -45.38 -0.74
N ALA A 41 -30.87 -46.05 -1.63
CA ALA A 41 -31.41 -46.98 -2.59
C ALA A 41 -31.64 -48.34 -1.92
N PHE A 42 -32.89 -48.77 -1.90
CA PHE A 42 -33.25 -50.14 -1.59
C PHE A 42 -32.97 -51.02 -2.82
N ARG A 43 -32.15 -52.05 -2.65
CA ARG A 43 -31.68 -52.92 -3.73
C ARG A 43 -32.22 -54.34 -3.55
N SER A 44 -32.46 -55.06 -4.66
CA SER A 44 -32.75 -56.50 -4.65
C SER A 44 -31.50 -57.33 -4.32
N GLU A 45 -31.68 -58.65 -4.14
CA GLU A 45 -30.59 -59.60 -3.86
C GLU A 45 -29.49 -59.61 -4.94
N ASP A 46 -29.82 -59.26 -6.18
CA ASP A 46 -28.89 -59.12 -7.31
C ASP A 46 -28.16 -57.76 -7.35
N GLY A 47 -28.42 -56.86 -6.39
CA GLY A 47 -27.83 -55.52 -6.30
C GLY A 47 -28.54 -54.44 -7.12
N THR A 48 -29.61 -54.77 -7.85
CA THR A 48 -30.36 -53.82 -8.67
C THR A 48 -31.15 -52.83 -7.80
N PRO A 49 -31.04 -51.50 -8.00
CA PRO A 49 -31.79 -50.52 -7.22
C PRO A 49 -33.28 -50.52 -7.60
N LEU A 50 -34.15 -50.83 -6.63
CA LEU A 50 -35.61 -50.94 -6.82
C LEU A 50 -36.35 -49.65 -6.45
N ARG A 51 -35.93 -48.98 -5.38
CA ARG A 51 -36.57 -47.76 -4.89
C ARG A 51 -35.60 -46.87 -4.13
N LEU A 52 -35.73 -45.56 -4.27
CA LEU A 52 -35.08 -44.61 -3.35
C LEU A 52 -36.02 -44.31 -2.18
N THR A 53 -35.55 -44.44 -0.95
CA THR A 53 -36.28 -44.02 0.26
C THR A 53 -35.44 -42.98 1.00
N GLY A 54 -36.06 -41.89 1.44
CA GLY A 54 -35.33 -40.80 2.05
C GLY A 54 -36.21 -39.80 2.78
N THR A 55 -35.56 -38.80 3.37
CA THR A 55 -36.19 -37.67 4.05
C THR A 55 -35.90 -36.38 3.30
N LEU A 56 -36.89 -35.48 3.35
CA LEU A 56 -36.76 -34.10 2.94
C LEU A 56 -37.00 -33.27 4.20
N VAL A 57 -35.97 -32.56 4.65
CA VAL A 57 -36.06 -31.68 5.81
C VAL A 57 -36.04 -30.25 5.30
N ASP A 58 -37.01 -29.45 5.71
CA ASP A 58 -36.98 -28.01 5.50
C ASP A 58 -35.82 -27.43 6.31
N VAL A 59 -34.87 -26.82 5.60
CA VAL A 59 -33.69 -26.17 6.18
C VAL A 59 -33.68 -24.68 5.89
N ASN A 60 -34.84 -24.12 5.52
CA ASN A 60 -34.98 -22.72 5.17
C ASN A 60 -34.60 -21.82 6.35
N ASP A 61 -35.10 -22.07 7.56
CA ASP A 61 -34.75 -21.27 8.75
C ASP A 61 -33.25 -21.32 9.08
N ARG A 62 -32.61 -22.47 8.88
CA ARG A 62 -31.16 -22.61 9.06
C ARG A 62 -30.39 -21.83 8.00
N LYS A 63 -30.78 -21.93 6.72
CA LYS A 63 -30.15 -21.17 5.64
C LYS A 63 -30.34 -19.66 5.82
N MET A 64 -31.56 -19.24 6.17
CA MET A 64 -31.86 -17.84 6.44
C MET A 64 -31.10 -17.33 7.66
N SER A 65 -30.93 -18.14 8.71
CA SER A 65 -30.11 -17.77 9.88
C SER A 65 -28.61 -17.75 9.55
N GLU A 66 -28.10 -18.69 8.75
CA GLU A 66 -26.71 -18.69 8.27
C GLU A 66 -26.44 -17.45 7.40
N ASP A 67 -27.36 -17.09 6.51
CA ASP A 67 -27.27 -15.89 5.66
C ASP A 67 -27.44 -14.61 6.49
N GLN A 68 -28.33 -14.59 7.48
CA GLN A 68 -28.48 -13.48 8.41
C GLN A 68 -27.23 -13.30 9.29
N ILE A 69 -26.63 -14.39 9.80
CA ILE A 69 -25.37 -14.33 10.56
C ILE A 69 -24.24 -13.81 9.66
N ARG A 70 -24.18 -14.23 8.39
CA ARG A 70 -23.22 -13.66 7.42
C ARG A 70 -23.47 -12.17 7.19
N HIS A 71 -24.72 -11.76 7.12
CA HIS A 71 -25.13 -10.36 6.95
C HIS A 71 -24.84 -9.51 8.20
N ASP A 72 -25.05 -10.05 9.39
CA ASP A 72 -24.77 -9.39 10.67
C ASP A 72 -23.25 -9.31 10.91
N ALA A 73 -22.48 -10.25 10.37
CA ALA A 73 -21.02 -10.23 10.33
C ALA A 73 -20.44 -9.37 9.19
N ALA A 74 -21.25 -8.56 8.50
CA ALA A 74 -20.84 -7.73 7.35
C ALA A 74 -20.41 -6.30 7.73
N ILE A 75 -20.52 -5.94 9.01
CA ILE A 75 -20.26 -4.59 9.53
C ILE A 75 -19.01 -4.61 10.43
N ASP A 76 -18.19 -3.57 10.34
CA ASP A 76 -17.08 -3.33 11.26
C ASP A 76 -17.59 -2.84 12.61
N GLY A 77 -17.27 -3.58 13.68
CA GLY A 77 -17.79 -3.32 15.03
C GLY A 77 -17.33 -1.99 15.66
N LEU A 78 -16.26 -1.38 15.15
CA LEU A 78 -15.76 -0.09 15.65
C LEU A 78 -16.46 1.09 14.94
N THR A 79 -16.44 1.09 13.61
CA THR A 79 -16.85 2.25 12.79
C THR A 79 -18.31 2.17 12.32
N GLY A 80 -18.93 0.98 12.39
CA GLY A 80 -20.27 0.74 11.85
C GLY A 80 -20.33 0.79 10.32
N LEU A 81 -19.18 0.76 9.64
CA LEU A 81 -19.08 0.69 8.19
C LEU A 81 -19.18 -0.75 7.69
N ALA A 82 -19.26 -0.94 6.37
CA ALA A 82 -19.04 -2.25 5.78
C ALA A 82 -17.64 -2.77 6.20
N ASN A 83 -17.51 -4.06 6.46
CA ASN A 83 -16.20 -4.66 6.66
C ASN A 83 -15.59 -5.13 5.33
N ARG A 84 -14.36 -5.65 5.41
CA ARG A 84 -13.64 -6.18 4.25
C ARG A 84 -14.44 -7.23 3.46
N PHE A 85 -15.16 -8.12 4.14
CA PHE A 85 -15.94 -9.17 3.48
C PHE A 85 -17.05 -8.57 2.62
N LEU A 86 -17.89 -7.70 3.19
CA LEU A 86 -18.97 -7.05 2.45
C LEU A 86 -18.43 -6.18 1.31
N PHE A 87 -17.31 -5.51 1.54
CA PHE A 87 -16.68 -4.68 0.51
C PHE A 87 -16.24 -5.52 -0.70
N LEU A 88 -15.64 -6.69 -0.47
CA LEU A 88 -15.23 -7.60 -1.53
C LEU A 88 -16.42 -8.14 -2.34
N GLU A 89 -17.52 -8.51 -1.67
CA GLU A 89 -18.75 -8.92 -2.37
C GLU A 89 -19.26 -7.80 -3.29
N ARG A 90 -19.33 -6.56 -2.79
CA ARG A 90 -19.78 -5.42 -3.58
C ARG A 90 -18.85 -5.07 -4.73
N LEU A 91 -17.55 -5.23 -4.53
CA LEU A 91 -16.55 -5.05 -5.58
C LEU A 91 -16.69 -6.11 -6.67
N GLN A 92 -16.98 -7.36 -6.27
CA GLN A 92 -17.23 -8.44 -7.20
C GLN A 92 -18.49 -8.18 -8.04
N ASP A 93 -19.57 -7.69 -7.42
CA ASP A 93 -20.79 -7.28 -8.11
C ASP A 93 -20.52 -6.17 -9.14
N ALA A 94 -19.74 -5.15 -8.76
CA ALA A 94 -19.37 -4.06 -9.66
C ALA A 94 -18.53 -4.54 -10.86
N ILE A 95 -17.57 -5.46 -10.64
CA ILE A 95 -16.78 -6.08 -11.72
C ILE A 95 -17.68 -6.86 -12.68
N LEU A 96 -18.62 -7.64 -12.17
CA LEU A 96 -19.55 -8.38 -13.01
C LEU A 96 -20.44 -7.44 -13.82
N ARG A 97 -20.88 -6.34 -13.21
CA ARG A 97 -21.71 -5.33 -13.88
C ARG A 97 -20.98 -4.60 -14.99
N SER A 98 -19.72 -4.20 -14.79
CA SER A 98 -18.94 -3.52 -15.85
C SER A 98 -18.66 -4.40 -17.06
N ARG A 99 -18.66 -5.73 -16.89
CA ARG A 99 -18.57 -6.68 -18.01
C ARG A 99 -19.87 -6.80 -18.79
N LEU A 100 -21.02 -6.67 -18.10
CA LEU A 100 -22.34 -6.78 -18.71
C LEU A 100 -22.80 -5.48 -19.38
N ASP A 101 -22.38 -4.34 -18.85
CA ASP A 101 -22.74 -3.01 -19.33
C ASP A 101 -21.47 -2.17 -19.61
N PRO A 102 -21.07 -2.00 -20.89
CA PRO A 102 -19.91 -1.19 -21.26
C PRO A 102 -20.03 0.30 -20.88
N SER A 103 -21.23 0.79 -20.58
CA SER A 103 -21.45 2.17 -20.12
C SER A 103 -21.29 2.33 -18.61
N TYR A 104 -21.25 1.24 -17.86
CA TYR A 104 -21.03 1.25 -16.42
C TYR A 104 -19.53 1.23 -16.12
N ALA A 105 -19.07 2.28 -15.43
CA ALA A 105 -17.72 2.37 -14.89
C ALA A 105 -17.77 2.65 -13.39
N PHE A 106 -16.73 2.22 -12.68
CA PHE A 106 -16.55 2.43 -11.26
C PHE A 106 -15.07 2.67 -10.92
N ALA A 107 -14.81 3.23 -9.73
CA ALA A 107 -13.47 3.36 -9.18
C ALA A 107 -13.40 2.79 -7.77
N LEU A 108 -12.30 2.10 -7.48
CA LEU A 108 -11.89 1.77 -6.13
C LEU A 108 -10.91 2.83 -5.63
N LEU A 109 -11.17 3.36 -4.44
CA LEU A 109 -10.21 4.16 -3.67
C LEU A 109 -9.81 3.34 -2.44
N PHE A 110 -8.52 3.14 -2.26
CA PHE A 110 -7.91 2.54 -1.08
C PHE A 110 -7.23 3.64 -0.28
N LEU A 111 -7.62 3.80 0.98
CA LEU A 111 -7.18 4.90 1.84
C LEU A 111 -6.47 4.33 3.06
N ASP A 112 -5.42 5.02 3.50
CA ASP A 112 -4.70 4.74 4.73
C ASP A 112 -4.52 6.04 5.51
N VAL A 113 -4.82 6.00 6.82
CA VAL A 113 -4.70 7.17 7.70
C VAL A 113 -3.23 7.41 8.05
N ASP A 114 -2.69 8.53 7.56
CA ASP A 114 -1.28 8.84 7.71
C ASP A 114 -0.90 9.00 9.19
N ARG A 115 0.22 8.36 9.58
CA ARG A 115 0.78 8.42 10.95
C ARG A 115 -0.19 7.92 12.03
N PHE A 116 -1.16 7.06 11.70
CA PHE A 116 -2.07 6.48 12.69
C PHE A 116 -1.33 5.79 13.86
N GLN A 117 -0.26 5.06 13.58
CA GLN A 117 0.56 4.42 14.61
C GLN A 117 1.13 5.44 15.61
N PHE A 118 1.53 6.64 15.16
CA PHE A 118 2.03 7.69 16.04
C PHE A 118 0.97 8.16 17.04
N VAL A 119 -0.29 8.23 16.61
CA VAL A 119 -1.43 8.56 17.49
C VAL A 119 -1.61 7.47 18.55
N ASN A 120 -1.58 6.19 18.15
CA ASN A 120 -1.65 5.07 19.10
C ASN A 120 -0.51 5.08 20.11
N ASP A 121 0.72 5.30 19.65
CA ASP A 121 1.91 5.28 20.50
C ASP A 121 1.94 6.47 21.46
N SER A 122 1.38 7.62 21.05
CA SER A 122 1.40 8.87 21.83
C SER A 122 0.21 9.04 22.78
N LEU A 123 -0.99 8.63 22.34
CA LEU A 123 -2.26 8.88 23.05
C LEU A 123 -3.02 7.60 23.44
N GLY A 124 -2.51 6.43 23.03
CA GLY A 124 -3.09 5.12 23.33
C GLY A 124 -4.13 4.66 22.30
N HIS A 125 -4.45 3.36 22.33
CA HIS A 125 -5.36 2.72 21.37
C HIS A 125 -6.79 3.27 21.41
N VAL A 126 -7.28 3.73 22.55
CA VAL A 126 -8.63 4.33 22.67
C VAL A 126 -8.72 5.61 21.84
N ALA A 127 -7.67 6.43 21.85
CA ALA A 127 -7.59 7.62 21.01
C ALA A 127 -7.51 7.25 19.51
N GLY A 128 -6.74 6.20 19.17
CA GLY A 128 -6.73 5.66 17.82
C GLY A 128 -8.13 5.22 17.35
N ASP A 129 -8.85 4.48 18.18
CA ASP A 129 -10.20 4.02 17.86
C ASP A 129 -11.19 5.19 17.66
N GLU A 130 -11.16 6.19 18.54
CA GLU A 130 -11.95 7.42 18.38
C GLU A 130 -11.60 8.19 17.09
N LEU A 131 -10.31 8.26 16.75
CA LEU A 131 -9.86 8.86 15.49
C LEU A 131 -10.43 8.11 14.28
N LEU A 132 -10.38 6.77 14.26
CA LEU A 132 -10.93 5.97 13.17
C LEU A 132 -12.44 6.16 13.02
N VAL A 133 -13.18 6.24 14.12
CA VAL A 133 -14.62 6.53 14.10
C VAL A 133 -14.88 7.94 13.53
N ALA A 134 -14.07 8.93 13.91
CA ALA A 134 -14.22 10.30 13.42
C ALA A 134 -13.87 10.42 11.93
N VAL A 135 -12.80 9.76 11.46
CA VAL A 135 -12.44 9.66 10.05
C VAL A 135 -13.55 8.99 9.26
N ALA A 136 -14.06 7.84 9.72
CA ALA A 136 -15.18 7.13 9.11
C ALA A 136 -16.40 8.05 8.92
N LYS A 137 -16.72 8.87 9.93
CA LYS A 137 -17.84 9.82 9.88
C LYS A 137 -17.63 10.91 8.82
N ARG A 138 -16.42 11.48 8.71
CA ARG A 138 -16.11 12.50 7.70
C ARG A 138 -16.12 11.93 6.28
N LEU A 139 -15.51 10.75 6.09
CA LEU A 139 -15.55 10.03 4.82
C LEU A 139 -16.98 9.72 4.41
N LYS A 140 -17.83 9.27 5.34
CA LYS A 140 -19.24 9.01 5.08
C LYS A 140 -20.01 10.25 4.63
N GLY A 141 -19.67 11.43 5.17
CA GLY A 141 -20.23 12.72 4.75
C GLY A 141 -19.87 13.10 3.31
N CYS A 142 -18.80 12.53 2.74
CA CYS A 142 -18.39 12.80 1.36
C CYS A 142 -19.13 11.96 0.32
N LEU A 143 -19.77 10.86 0.72
CA LEU A 143 -20.31 9.84 -0.19
C LEU A 143 -21.68 10.20 -0.74
N ARG A 144 -21.98 9.67 -1.93
CA ARG A 144 -23.32 9.67 -2.51
C ARG A 144 -24.06 8.39 -2.06
N PRO A 145 -25.40 8.33 -2.22
CA PRO A 145 -26.20 7.19 -1.77
C PRO A 145 -25.78 5.81 -2.35
N ASN A 146 -25.19 5.77 -3.54
CA ASN A 146 -24.76 4.51 -4.18
C ASN A 146 -23.29 4.17 -3.91
N ASP A 147 -22.52 5.08 -3.31
CA ASP A 147 -21.12 4.82 -3.01
C ASP A 147 -21.01 3.97 -1.74
N ILE A 148 -20.02 3.10 -1.68
CA ILE A 148 -19.82 2.19 -0.55
C ILE A 148 -18.54 2.56 0.16
N LEU A 149 -18.62 2.72 1.48
CA LEU A 149 -17.46 2.92 2.35
C LEU A 149 -17.34 1.73 3.31
N ALA A 150 -16.13 1.21 3.39
CA ALA A 150 -15.76 0.09 4.24
C ALA A 150 -14.48 0.38 5.02
N ARG A 151 -14.35 -0.26 6.18
CA ARG A 151 -13.07 -0.41 6.87
C ARG A 151 -12.49 -1.79 6.52
N LEU A 152 -11.30 -1.80 5.94
CA LEU A 152 -10.68 -3.02 5.42
C LEU A 152 -9.81 -3.73 6.48
N GLY A 153 -9.37 -2.98 7.49
CA GLY A 153 -8.61 -3.45 8.65
C GLY A 153 -7.69 -2.35 9.18
N GLY A 154 -7.35 -2.35 10.46
CA GLY A 154 -6.45 -1.34 11.03
C GLY A 154 -6.90 0.11 10.75
N ASP A 155 -6.05 0.86 10.08
CA ASP A 155 -6.22 2.23 9.58
C ASP A 155 -6.57 2.33 8.08
N GLU A 156 -6.93 1.20 7.47
CA GLU A 156 -7.26 1.11 6.04
C GLU A 156 -8.78 1.21 5.80
N PHE A 157 -9.15 2.05 4.83
CA PHE A 157 -10.52 2.21 4.35
C PHE A 157 -10.60 1.95 2.84
N GLY A 158 -11.76 1.45 2.41
CA GLY A 158 -12.08 1.24 0.99
C GLY A 158 -13.31 2.04 0.62
N ILE A 159 -13.25 2.77 -0.49
CA ILE A 159 -14.41 3.42 -1.10
C ILE A 159 -14.62 2.88 -2.51
N LEU A 160 -15.83 2.42 -2.80
CA LEU A 160 -16.28 2.06 -4.14
C LEU A 160 -17.19 3.16 -4.66
N LEU A 161 -16.75 3.86 -5.70
CA LEU A 161 -17.54 4.86 -6.42
C LEU A 161 -18.21 4.21 -7.63
N GLU A 162 -19.53 4.16 -7.63
CA GLU A 162 -20.30 3.57 -8.73
C GLU A 162 -20.75 4.61 -9.76
N ASN A 163 -20.91 4.19 -11.01
CA ASN A 163 -21.44 5.00 -12.11
C ASN A 163 -20.62 6.28 -12.36
N ILE A 164 -19.30 6.16 -12.28
CA ILE A 164 -18.41 7.28 -12.62
C ILE A 164 -18.48 7.54 -14.13
N ARG A 165 -18.49 8.82 -14.53
CA ARG A 165 -18.52 9.18 -15.95
C ARG A 165 -17.14 9.44 -16.53
N THR A 166 -16.26 10.03 -15.71
CA THR A 166 -14.91 10.47 -16.09
C THR A 166 -13.97 10.29 -14.92
N GLU A 167 -12.69 10.04 -15.16
CA GLU A 167 -11.65 9.98 -14.12
C GLU A 167 -11.57 11.29 -13.30
N ARG A 168 -11.85 12.44 -13.93
CA ARG A 168 -11.88 13.78 -13.29
C ARG A 168 -12.92 13.89 -12.17
N GLU A 169 -13.97 13.09 -12.22
CA GLU A 169 -14.97 13.04 -11.15
C GLU A 169 -14.37 12.48 -9.86
N THR A 170 -13.47 11.50 -10.00
CA THR A 170 -12.73 10.92 -8.89
C THR A 170 -11.72 11.92 -8.31
N ASP A 171 -11.04 12.73 -9.14
CA ASP A 171 -10.14 13.79 -8.66
C ASP A 171 -10.88 14.84 -7.81
N GLY A 172 -12.09 15.24 -8.24
CA GLY A 172 -12.93 16.14 -7.47
C GLY A 172 -13.40 15.52 -6.14
N PHE A 173 -13.67 14.21 -6.15
CA PHE A 173 -14.05 13.46 -4.95
C PHE A 173 -12.88 13.32 -3.96
N THR A 174 -11.67 12.99 -4.43
CA THR A 174 -10.48 12.86 -3.57
C THR A 174 -10.06 14.20 -2.99
N SER A 175 -10.13 15.27 -3.78
CA SER A 175 -9.88 16.64 -3.29
C SER A 175 -10.83 17.01 -2.15
N ARG A 176 -12.11 16.62 -2.24
CA ARG A 176 -13.08 16.83 -1.16
C ARG A 176 -12.72 16.01 0.09
N ILE A 177 -12.31 14.74 -0.06
CA ILE A 177 -11.84 13.94 1.07
C ILE A 177 -10.66 14.62 1.77
N HIS A 178 -9.64 15.03 1.02
CA HIS A 178 -8.47 15.69 1.60
C HIS A 178 -8.89 16.94 2.37
N HIS A 179 -9.72 17.80 1.78
CA HIS A 179 -10.21 19.00 2.43
C HIS A 179 -11.00 18.73 3.73
N GLU A 180 -11.89 17.73 3.73
CA GLU A 180 -12.66 17.37 4.93
C GLU A 180 -11.78 16.81 6.05
N LEU A 181 -10.66 16.15 5.71
CA LEU A 181 -9.72 15.61 6.68
C LEU A 181 -8.73 16.66 7.22
N GLU A 182 -8.56 17.82 6.56
CA GLU A 182 -7.67 18.91 7.02
C GLU A 182 -8.07 19.47 8.40
N ALA A 183 -9.36 19.48 8.72
CA ALA A 183 -9.84 19.98 10.00
C ALA A 183 -9.36 19.10 11.18
N ALA A 184 -9.03 19.70 12.33
CA ALA A 184 -8.62 18.96 13.51
C ALA A 184 -9.71 17.99 14.01
N PHE A 185 -9.30 16.80 14.45
CA PHE A 185 -10.14 15.81 15.10
C PHE A 185 -10.08 16.00 16.61
N SER A 186 -11.24 16.07 17.26
CA SER A 186 -11.33 16.05 18.73
C SER A 186 -11.33 14.60 19.20
N VAL A 187 -10.23 14.15 19.77
CA VAL A 187 -10.00 12.76 20.21
C VAL A 187 -9.51 12.77 21.64
N CYS A 188 -10.24 12.13 22.56
CA CYS A 188 -9.92 12.07 23.99
C CYS A 188 -9.58 13.46 24.60
N GLY A 189 -10.30 14.51 24.17
CA GLY A 189 -10.10 15.89 24.63
C GLY A 189 -8.88 16.61 24.03
N HIS A 190 -8.19 16.01 23.06
CA HIS A 190 -7.06 16.61 22.34
C HIS A 190 -7.45 16.92 20.88
N GLU A 191 -6.83 17.95 20.31
CA GLU A 191 -6.91 18.23 18.88
C GLU A 191 -5.80 17.47 18.14
N VAL A 192 -6.20 16.58 17.23
CA VAL A 192 -5.30 15.75 16.42
C VAL A 192 -5.49 16.09 14.95
N TYR A 193 -4.39 16.31 14.23
CA TYR A 193 -4.41 16.49 12.78
C TYR A 193 -4.02 15.17 12.11
N ALA A 194 -4.88 14.66 11.23
CA ALA A 194 -4.65 13.43 10.49
C ALA A 194 -4.98 13.64 9.02
N THR A 195 -4.13 13.12 8.15
CA THR A 195 -4.34 13.10 6.69
C THR A 195 -4.51 11.67 6.22
N CYS A 196 -4.80 11.47 4.94
CA CYS A 196 -4.78 10.14 4.34
C CYS A 196 -3.98 10.12 3.04
N SER A 197 -3.36 8.97 2.78
CA SER A 197 -2.83 8.64 1.46
C SER A 197 -3.85 7.78 0.72
N ILE A 198 -4.14 8.12 -0.54
CA ILE A 198 -5.20 7.49 -1.34
C ILE A 198 -4.62 6.87 -2.61
N GLY A 199 -4.96 5.63 -2.88
CA GLY A 199 -4.68 4.95 -4.14
C GLY A 199 -5.95 4.65 -4.90
N ILE A 200 -5.95 4.88 -6.21
CA ILE A 200 -7.16 4.81 -7.03
C ILE A 200 -6.97 3.79 -8.15
N ALA A 201 -7.91 2.88 -8.34
CA ALA A 201 -7.94 1.95 -9.47
C ALA A 201 -9.28 2.02 -10.21
N PHE A 202 -9.23 2.19 -11.53
CA PHE A 202 -10.41 2.35 -12.39
C PHE A 202 -10.82 1.05 -13.07
N SER A 203 -12.14 0.78 -13.12
CA SER A 203 -12.69 -0.42 -13.76
C SER A 203 -12.34 -0.55 -15.24
N THR A 204 -12.06 0.56 -15.92
CA THR A 204 -11.70 0.64 -17.34
C THR A 204 -10.44 -0.13 -17.70
N ARG A 205 -9.60 -0.50 -16.72
CA ARG A 205 -8.41 -1.34 -16.94
C ARG A 205 -8.72 -2.82 -17.14
N GLY A 206 -9.95 -3.26 -16.86
CA GLY A 206 -10.36 -4.66 -17.02
C GLY A 206 -9.81 -5.54 -15.92
N TYR A 207 -10.63 -5.79 -14.89
CA TYR A 207 -10.28 -6.62 -13.74
C TYR A 207 -11.10 -7.91 -13.71
N ASP A 208 -10.47 -9.00 -13.26
CA ASP A 208 -11.15 -10.29 -13.14
C ASP A 208 -11.62 -10.58 -11.72
N THR A 209 -10.86 -10.14 -10.73
CA THR A 209 -11.17 -10.40 -9.32
C THR A 209 -11.00 -9.14 -8.47
N PRO A 210 -11.77 -9.00 -7.36
CA PRO A 210 -11.62 -7.93 -6.38
C PRO A 210 -10.19 -7.74 -5.86
N GLU A 211 -9.44 -8.84 -5.68
CA GLU A 211 -8.09 -8.83 -5.13
C GLU A 211 -7.09 -8.15 -6.06
N GLN A 212 -7.25 -8.31 -7.38
CA GLN A 212 -6.40 -7.61 -8.36
C GLN A 212 -6.59 -6.10 -8.25
N LEU A 213 -7.84 -5.66 -8.16
CA LEU A 213 -8.19 -4.25 -8.06
C LEU A 213 -7.70 -3.64 -6.73
N LEU A 214 -7.88 -4.36 -5.62
CA LEU A 214 -7.37 -3.95 -4.31
C LEU A 214 -5.85 -3.83 -4.30
N ARG A 215 -5.14 -4.80 -4.87
CA ARG A 215 -3.67 -4.77 -4.96
C ARG A 215 -3.17 -3.58 -5.76
N ASP A 216 -3.84 -3.26 -6.86
CA ASP A 216 -3.46 -2.14 -7.72
C ASP A 216 -3.75 -0.79 -7.04
N ALA A 217 -4.89 -0.66 -6.37
CA ALA A 217 -5.20 0.52 -5.56
C ALA A 217 -4.24 0.68 -4.38
N ASP A 218 -3.90 -0.39 -3.67
CA ASP A 218 -2.89 -0.41 -2.60
C ASP A 218 -1.51 0.02 -3.12
N THR A 219 -1.09 -0.48 -4.29
CA THR A 219 0.16 -0.05 -4.95
C THR A 219 0.18 1.45 -5.23
N ALA A 220 -0.94 2.02 -5.67
CA ALA A 220 -1.06 3.45 -5.89
C ALA A 220 -1.04 4.24 -4.57
N MET A 221 -1.71 3.73 -3.53
CA MET A 221 -1.72 4.35 -2.19
C MET A 221 -0.32 4.39 -1.60
N TYR A 222 0.44 3.30 -1.74
CA TYR A 222 1.84 3.27 -1.31
C TYR A 222 2.68 4.32 -2.05
N LYS A 223 2.47 4.50 -3.35
CA LYS A 223 3.12 5.57 -4.12
C LYS A 223 2.72 6.97 -3.65
N ALA A 224 1.48 7.16 -3.20
CA ALA A 224 1.06 8.41 -2.58
C ALA A 224 1.83 8.67 -1.27
N LYS A 225 2.03 7.64 -0.44
CA LYS A 225 2.87 7.72 0.78
C LYS A 225 4.31 8.08 0.47
N SER A 226 4.91 7.46 -0.55
CA SER A 226 6.31 7.70 -0.90
C SER A 226 6.56 9.07 -1.52
N ARG A 227 5.53 9.67 -2.14
CA ARG A 227 5.57 11.03 -2.69
C ARG A 227 5.24 12.14 -1.69
N GLY A 228 5.22 11.83 -0.39
CA GLY A 228 5.03 12.83 0.67
C GLY A 228 3.71 12.75 1.43
N ARG A 229 2.92 11.67 1.25
CA ARG A 229 1.62 11.47 1.93
C ARG A 229 0.59 12.57 1.61
N ALA A 230 -0.58 12.53 2.29
CA ALA A 230 -1.64 13.53 2.17
C ALA A 230 -2.05 13.84 0.72
N ARG A 231 -2.08 12.81 -0.14
CA ARG A 231 -2.37 12.93 -1.57
C ARG A 231 -2.99 11.67 -2.13
N HIS A 232 -3.47 11.76 -3.36
CA HIS A 232 -3.91 10.61 -4.12
C HIS A 232 -3.00 10.29 -5.31
N GLU A 233 -2.92 9.02 -5.66
CA GLU A 233 -2.29 8.54 -6.88
C GLU A 233 -3.25 7.59 -7.61
N ILE A 234 -3.32 7.73 -8.93
CA ILE A 234 -4.09 6.83 -9.79
C ILE A 234 -3.18 5.72 -10.26
N PHE A 235 -3.54 4.48 -9.97
CA PHE A 235 -2.80 3.31 -10.40
C PHE A 235 -2.52 3.37 -11.90
N ASP A 236 -1.25 3.15 -12.24
CA ASP A 236 -0.76 2.95 -13.60
C ASP A 236 -0.03 1.61 -13.66
N ALA A 237 -0.13 0.89 -14.78
CA ALA A 237 0.50 -0.43 -14.94
C ALA A 237 2.01 -0.38 -14.68
N SER A 238 2.66 0.76 -14.97
CA SER A 238 4.08 0.99 -14.66
C SER A 238 4.39 1.04 -13.16
N MET A 239 3.39 1.20 -12.28
CA MET A 239 3.59 1.26 -10.82
C MET A 239 3.93 -0.09 -10.20
N HIS A 240 3.35 -1.19 -10.70
CA HIS A 240 3.66 -2.52 -10.17
C HIS A 240 5.12 -2.90 -10.46
N ASP A 241 5.56 -2.70 -11.70
CA ASP A 241 6.95 -2.90 -12.10
C ASP A 241 7.89 -2.04 -11.26
N ARG A 242 7.48 -0.79 -10.97
CA ARG A 242 8.25 0.11 -10.13
C ARG A 242 8.33 -0.33 -8.67
N ALA A 243 7.24 -0.85 -8.09
CA ALA A 243 7.25 -1.38 -6.72
C ALA A 243 8.20 -2.58 -6.59
N VAL A 244 8.18 -3.49 -7.56
CA VAL A 244 9.14 -4.61 -7.64
C VAL A 244 10.57 -4.09 -7.79
N GLN A 245 10.78 -3.09 -8.64
CA GLN A 245 12.09 -2.46 -8.84
C GLN A 245 12.61 -1.77 -7.58
N VAL A 246 11.75 -1.10 -6.80
CA VAL A 246 12.10 -0.47 -5.51
C VAL A 246 12.59 -1.53 -4.53
N LEU A 247 11.86 -2.63 -4.37
CA LEU A 247 12.24 -3.72 -3.44
C LEU A 247 13.55 -4.42 -3.87
N GLN A 248 13.76 -4.60 -5.16
CA GLN A 248 15.03 -5.11 -5.69
C GLN A 248 16.17 -4.13 -5.42
N THR A 249 15.95 -2.85 -5.71
CA THR A 249 16.93 -1.77 -5.51
C THR A 249 17.31 -1.63 -4.04
N GLU A 250 16.35 -1.69 -3.12
CA GLU A 250 16.61 -1.67 -1.67
C GLU A 250 17.51 -2.83 -1.26
N ASN A 251 17.14 -4.06 -1.63
CA ASN A 251 17.89 -5.26 -1.29
C ASN A 251 19.33 -5.21 -1.83
N ASP A 252 19.50 -4.73 -3.05
CA ASP A 252 20.81 -4.61 -3.66
C ASP A 252 21.61 -3.44 -3.06
N LEU A 253 20.97 -2.33 -2.68
CA LEU A 253 21.62 -1.18 -2.04
C LEU A 253 22.11 -1.52 -0.62
N ARG A 254 21.36 -2.33 0.14
CA ARG A 254 21.82 -2.88 1.43
C ARG A 254 23.12 -3.67 1.26
N LYS A 255 23.17 -4.55 0.25
CA LYS A 255 24.39 -5.31 -0.08
C LYS A 255 25.51 -4.40 -0.58
N ALA A 256 25.19 -3.36 -1.32
CA ALA A 256 26.16 -2.43 -1.88
C ALA A 256 26.98 -1.72 -0.80
N LEU A 257 26.33 -1.34 0.31
CA LEU A 257 26.99 -0.79 1.50
C LEU A 257 28.00 -1.77 2.12
N GLU A 258 27.62 -3.04 2.26
CA GLU A 258 28.48 -4.09 2.82
C GLU A 258 29.64 -4.47 1.89
N ARG A 259 29.38 -4.48 0.58
CA ARG A 259 30.31 -4.95 -0.46
C ARG A 259 31.19 -3.85 -1.05
N ARG A 260 31.11 -2.62 -0.55
CA ARG A 260 31.85 -1.45 -1.06
C ARG A 260 31.62 -1.20 -2.56
N GLU A 261 30.37 -1.35 -2.99
CA GLU A 261 29.96 -1.10 -4.38
C GLU A 261 29.63 0.37 -4.63
N LEU A 262 29.47 1.17 -3.57
CA LEU A 262 29.33 2.62 -3.66
C LEU A 262 30.68 3.29 -3.90
N ARG A 263 30.68 4.35 -4.72
CA ARG A 263 31.86 5.16 -5.05
C ARG A 263 31.51 6.64 -5.02
N ILE A 264 32.54 7.47 -4.85
CA ILE A 264 32.42 8.93 -4.95
C ILE A 264 33.19 9.38 -6.18
N HIS A 265 32.48 10.05 -7.08
CA HIS A 265 33.10 10.83 -8.15
C HIS A 265 33.24 12.27 -7.66
N TYR A 266 34.29 12.95 -8.10
CA TYR A 266 34.58 14.31 -7.65
C TYR A 266 34.53 15.26 -8.84
N GLN A 267 33.59 16.20 -8.82
CA GLN A 267 33.45 17.21 -9.85
C GLN A 267 34.17 18.49 -9.43
N PRO A 268 35.13 19.02 -10.22
CA PRO A 268 35.89 20.19 -9.82
C PRO A 268 35.03 21.47 -9.86
N ILE A 269 35.17 22.28 -8.83
CA ILE A 269 34.63 23.64 -8.74
C ILE A 269 35.78 24.59 -9.08
N VAL A 270 35.60 25.44 -10.10
CA VAL A 270 36.66 26.32 -10.61
C VAL A 270 36.33 27.78 -10.29
N SER A 271 37.31 28.50 -9.72
CA SER A 271 37.20 29.94 -9.48
C SER A 271 37.27 30.71 -10.80
N MET A 272 36.19 31.39 -11.16
CA MET A 272 36.14 32.20 -12.40
C MET A 272 37.16 33.34 -12.42
N ALA A 273 37.51 33.90 -11.25
CA ALA A 273 38.48 34.99 -11.14
C ALA A 273 39.93 34.55 -11.40
N THR A 274 40.26 33.29 -11.06
CA THR A 274 41.65 32.81 -11.09
C THR A 274 41.89 31.66 -12.08
N GLY A 275 40.82 31.03 -12.58
CA GLY A 275 40.89 29.81 -13.39
C GLY A 275 41.39 28.57 -12.63
N LYS A 276 41.58 28.67 -11.31
CA LYS A 276 42.10 27.58 -10.47
C LYS A 276 40.97 26.78 -9.84
N ILE A 277 41.23 25.50 -9.56
CA ILE A 277 40.32 24.65 -8.78
C ILE A 277 40.21 25.23 -7.37
N ALA A 278 38.98 25.50 -6.95
CA ALA A 278 38.62 25.98 -5.62
C ALA A 278 38.24 24.83 -4.67
N GLY A 279 37.69 23.74 -5.21
CA GLY A 279 37.23 22.59 -4.45
C GLY A 279 36.60 21.53 -5.34
N PHE A 280 35.90 20.58 -4.73
CA PHE A 280 35.21 19.51 -5.43
C PHE A 280 33.82 19.26 -4.85
N GLU A 281 32.87 18.90 -5.69
CA GLU A 281 31.61 18.32 -5.25
C GLU A 281 31.74 16.79 -5.22
N ALA A 282 31.38 16.17 -4.09
CA ALA A 282 31.34 14.73 -3.91
C ALA A 282 30.01 14.16 -4.40
N LEU A 283 30.09 13.43 -5.51
CA LEU A 283 28.95 12.86 -6.21
C LEU A 283 28.90 11.35 -6.02
N LEU A 284 27.89 10.87 -5.31
CA LEU A 284 27.71 9.43 -5.08
C LEU A 284 27.44 8.71 -6.41
N ARG A 285 27.99 7.50 -6.54
CA ARG A 285 27.76 6.59 -7.65
C ARG A 285 27.64 5.17 -7.10
N TRP A 286 26.90 4.33 -7.78
CA TRP A 286 26.80 2.92 -7.43
C TRP A 286 27.35 2.05 -8.55
N GLN A 287 28.45 1.37 -8.30
CA GLN A 287 29.05 0.42 -9.22
C GLN A 287 28.42 -0.97 -9.00
N HIS A 288 27.27 -1.20 -9.62
CA HIS A 288 26.54 -2.46 -9.48
C HIS A 288 27.20 -3.59 -10.30
N PRO A 289 27.39 -4.79 -9.72
CA PRO A 289 28.14 -5.88 -10.36
C PRO A 289 27.54 -6.37 -11.68
N LYS A 290 26.21 -6.29 -11.84
CA LYS A 290 25.51 -6.76 -13.06
C LYS A 290 25.07 -5.63 -13.98
N ARG A 291 24.81 -4.44 -13.42
CA ARG A 291 24.12 -3.34 -14.13
C ARG A 291 25.09 -2.22 -14.52
N GLY A 292 26.34 -2.29 -14.08
CA GLY A 292 27.32 -1.24 -14.32
C GLY A 292 27.12 -0.04 -13.39
N LEU A 293 27.49 1.14 -13.88
CA LEU A 293 27.41 2.37 -13.11
C LEU A 293 25.96 2.88 -13.07
N ILE A 294 25.37 2.88 -11.88
CA ILE A 294 24.04 3.42 -11.60
C ILE A 294 24.20 4.84 -11.02
N LEU A 295 23.41 5.78 -11.56
CA LEU A 295 23.42 7.19 -11.16
C LEU A 295 22.47 7.45 -9.97
N PRO A 296 22.73 8.51 -9.16
CA PRO A 296 21.94 8.85 -7.98
C PRO A 296 20.43 8.91 -8.21
N GLU A 297 20.00 9.48 -9.34
CA GLU A 297 18.57 9.64 -9.69
C GLU A 297 17.78 8.34 -9.63
N GLU A 298 18.45 7.20 -9.83
CA GLU A 298 17.79 5.89 -9.85
C GLU A 298 17.62 5.27 -8.46
N PHE A 299 18.56 5.50 -7.53
CA PHE A 299 18.58 4.80 -6.23
C PHE A 299 18.43 5.71 -5.02
N ILE A 300 18.69 7.03 -5.12
CA ILE A 300 18.50 7.97 -4.01
C ILE A 300 17.04 8.00 -3.53
N PRO A 301 16.00 8.04 -4.41
CA PRO A 301 14.62 8.01 -3.94
C PRO A 301 14.31 6.76 -3.10
N VAL A 302 14.82 5.60 -3.52
CA VAL A 302 14.69 4.33 -2.79
C VAL A 302 15.45 4.39 -1.46
N ALA A 303 16.66 4.96 -1.46
CA ALA A 303 17.46 5.11 -0.25
C ALA A 303 16.79 6.01 0.79
N GLU A 304 16.14 7.09 0.36
CA GLU A 304 15.39 7.99 1.22
C GLU A 304 14.15 7.30 1.78
N GLU A 305 13.36 6.66 0.92
CA GLU A 305 12.14 5.95 1.29
C GLU A 305 12.40 4.86 2.34
N THR A 306 13.50 4.10 2.16
CA THR A 306 13.88 2.96 3.01
C THR A 306 14.76 3.36 4.21
N GLY A 307 15.14 4.64 4.32
CA GLY A 307 16.04 5.15 5.34
C GLY A 307 17.52 4.79 5.14
N LEU A 308 17.88 4.05 4.09
CA LEU A 308 19.27 3.73 3.73
C LEU A 308 20.11 4.97 3.39
N ILE A 309 19.48 6.10 3.07
CA ILE A 309 20.19 7.36 2.81
C ILE A 309 21.01 7.83 4.03
N VAL A 310 20.59 7.49 5.25
CA VAL A 310 21.30 7.84 6.49
C VAL A 310 22.65 7.13 6.60
N PRO A 311 22.74 5.78 6.57
CA PRO A 311 24.03 5.11 6.58
C PRO A 311 24.88 5.40 5.34
N ILE A 312 24.27 5.65 4.18
CA ILE A 312 24.98 6.06 2.96
C ILE A 312 25.67 7.41 3.17
N ALA A 313 24.94 8.43 3.63
CA ALA A 313 25.51 9.76 3.84
C ALA A 313 26.64 9.74 4.88
N LYS A 314 26.50 8.94 5.95
CA LYS A 314 27.56 8.73 6.93
C LYS A 314 28.84 8.19 6.30
N TRP A 315 28.71 7.21 5.39
CA TRP A 315 29.86 6.68 4.63
C TRP A 315 30.44 7.74 3.69
N VAL A 316 29.59 8.48 2.96
CA VAL A 316 30.02 9.55 2.05
C VAL A 316 30.82 10.62 2.79
N LEU A 317 30.32 11.11 3.94
CA LEU A 317 31.01 12.10 4.77
C LEU A 317 32.41 11.63 5.17
N ALA A 318 32.52 10.41 5.69
CA ALA A 318 33.80 9.86 6.13
C ALA A 318 34.79 9.67 4.96
N GLU A 319 34.31 9.17 3.82
CA GLU A 319 35.11 8.96 2.62
C GLU A 319 35.59 10.29 2.02
N SER A 320 34.71 11.27 1.87
CA SER A 320 35.03 12.60 1.33
C SER A 320 36.02 13.35 2.22
N CYS A 321 35.85 13.29 3.55
CA CYS A 321 36.81 13.89 4.48
C CYS A 321 38.19 13.24 4.35
N ARG A 322 38.24 11.90 4.33
CA ARG A 322 39.49 11.15 4.21
C ARG A 322 40.22 11.44 2.90
N GLN A 323 39.48 11.46 1.78
CA GLN A 323 40.06 11.73 0.47
C GLN A 323 40.59 13.16 0.37
N THR A 324 39.87 14.14 0.93
CA THR A 324 40.28 15.54 0.93
C THR A 324 41.54 15.76 1.76
N SER A 325 41.63 15.14 2.94
CA SER A 325 42.84 15.16 3.76
C SER A 325 44.06 14.57 3.03
N ALA A 326 43.86 13.46 2.29
CA ALA A 326 44.91 12.87 1.45
C ALA A 326 45.38 13.82 0.33
N TRP A 327 44.46 14.55 -0.30
CA TRP A 327 44.81 15.56 -1.30
C TRP A 327 45.55 16.76 -0.70
N GLN A 328 45.11 17.30 0.43
CA GLN A 328 45.80 18.40 1.10
C GLN A 328 47.23 18.00 1.50
N SER A 329 47.42 16.75 1.92
CA SER A 329 48.75 16.21 2.25
C SER A 329 49.63 16.00 1.01
N SER A 330 49.04 15.59 -0.12
CA SER A 330 49.78 15.34 -1.37
C SER A 330 50.12 16.62 -2.14
N PHE A 331 49.34 17.68 -1.94
CA PHE A 331 49.47 18.97 -2.65
C PHE A 331 49.55 20.15 -1.67
N PRO A 332 50.56 20.22 -0.79
CA PRO A 332 50.66 21.23 0.28
C PRO A 332 50.87 22.66 -0.24
N SER A 333 51.26 22.83 -1.51
CA SER A 333 51.44 24.13 -2.16
C SER A 333 50.15 24.68 -2.81
N ALA A 334 49.09 23.87 -2.89
CA ALA A 334 47.78 24.33 -3.32
C ALA A 334 47.07 25.05 -2.17
N SER A 335 46.16 25.98 -2.50
CA SER A 335 45.18 26.46 -1.51
C SER A 335 44.41 25.27 -0.93
N PRO A 336 43.97 25.31 0.35
CA PRO A 336 43.31 24.17 0.97
C PRO A 336 42.13 23.71 0.11
N ILE A 337 42.26 22.52 -0.46
CA ILE A 337 41.23 21.92 -1.31
C ILE A 337 40.02 21.65 -0.41
N THR A 338 38.85 22.15 -0.81
CA THR A 338 37.58 21.91 -0.12
C THR A 338 36.79 20.82 -0.82
N VAL A 339 35.86 20.19 -0.10
CA VAL A 339 34.88 19.25 -0.65
C VAL A 339 33.47 19.60 -0.18
N SER A 340 32.51 19.59 -1.09
CA SER A 340 31.08 19.66 -0.78
C SER A 340 30.46 18.27 -0.75
N VAL A 341 29.61 17.99 0.24
CA VAL A 341 28.85 16.75 0.36
C VAL A 341 27.36 17.07 0.44
N ASN A 342 26.57 16.42 -0.42
CA ASN A 342 25.12 16.55 -0.44
C ASN A 342 24.47 15.75 0.71
N LEU A 343 23.54 16.36 1.45
CA LEU A 343 22.72 15.73 2.48
C LEU A 343 21.23 15.86 2.17
N SER A 344 20.45 14.81 2.49
CA SER A 344 18.98 14.79 2.36
C SER A 344 18.28 15.37 3.59
N SER A 345 16.99 15.69 3.46
CA SER A 345 16.13 16.12 4.59
C SER A 345 16.15 15.12 5.75
N ARG A 346 16.17 13.82 5.42
CA ARG A 346 16.25 12.74 6.42
C ARG A 346 17.57 12.72 7.18
N ASN A 347 18.67 13.18 6.58
CA ASN A 347 19.95 13.33 7.27
C ASN A 347 19.91 14.49 8.26
N LEU A 348 19.31 15.62 7.88
CA LEU A 348 19.17 16.80 8.74
C LEU A 348 18.28 16.54 9.96
N ALA A 349 17.28 15.68 9.80
CA ALA A 349 16.42 15.26 10.89
C ALA A 349 17.11 14.33 11.91
N GLN A 350 18.32 13.83 11.64
CA GLN A 350 19.03 12.96 12.58
C GLN A 350 19.60 13.76 13.76
N PRO A 351 19.25 13.43 15.02
CA PRO A 351 19.75 14.15 16.19
C PRO A 351 21.28 14.11 16.34
N ASP A 352 21.93 13.08 15.81
CA ASP A 352 23.36 12.84 15.91
C ASP A 352 24.16 13.36 14.70
N LEU A 353 23.54 14.08 13.75
CA LEU A 353 24.21 14.54 12.53
C LEU A 353 25.48 15.35 12.83
N ILE A 354 25.41 16.30 13.77
CA ILE A 354 26.55 17.13 14.15
C ILE A 354 27.69 16.28 14.72
N GLU A 355 27.37 15.24 15.49
CA GLU A 355 28.36 14.30 16.01
C GLU A 355 29.00 13.51 14.86
N GLN A 356 28.21 13.06 13.88
CA GLN A 356 28.71 12.33 12.71
C GLN A 356 29.68 13.19 11.87
N VAL A 357 29.35 14.46 11.62
CA VAL A 357 30.21 15.40 10.88
C VAL A 357 31.52 15.64 11.63
N ASN A 358 31.44 15.96 12.93
CA ASN A 358 32.62 16.17 13.76
C ASN A 358 33.53 14.94 13.80
N ARG A 359 32.93 13.75 13.90
CA ARG A 359 33.67 12.48 13.90
C ARG A 359 34.39 12.25 12.56
N ALA A 360 33.73 12.52 11.44
CA ALA A 360 34.34 12.38 10.10
C ALA A 360 35.53 13.33 9.90
N LEU A 361 35.38 14.60 10.28
CA LEU A 361 36.45 15.60 10.26
C LEU A 361 37.62 15.19 11.15
N PHE A 362 37.32 14.80 12.39
CA PHE A 362 38.34 14.39 13.37
C PHE A 362 39.13 13.17 12.90
N GLN A 363 38.45 12.12 12.41
CA GLN A 363 39.08 10.90 11.93
C GLN A 363 39.97 11.14 10.70
N ALA A 364 39.61 12.10 9.85
CA ALA A 364 40.41 12.48 8.69
C ALA A 364 41.52 13.50 9.03
N GLY A 365 41.51 14.09 10.23
CA GLY A 365 42.38 15.22 10.56
C GLY A 365 42.09 16.48 9.72
N LEU A 366 40.87 16.59 9.20
CA LEU A 366 40.48 17.66 8.28
C LEU A 366 39.93 18.86 9.06
N GLN A 367 40.36 20.07 8.70
CA GLN A 367 39.82 21.29 9.29
C GLN A 367 38.38 21.54 8.84
N GLY A 368 37.52 22.05 9.73
CA GLY A 368 36.10 22.27 9.44
C GLY A 368 35.82 23.17 8.23
N GLY A 369 36.69 24.15 7.96
CA GLY A 369 36.57 25.01 6.77
C GLY A 369 36.84 24.30 5.43
N SER A 370 37.24 23.03 5.43
CA SER A 370 37.48 22.23 4.23
C SER A 370 36.30 21.37 3.79
N LEU A 371 35.22 21.31 4.58
CA LEU A 371 34.01 20.54 4.27
C LEU A 371 32.81 21.48 4.13
N GLY A 372 32.20 21.50 2.95
CA GLY A 372 30.90 22.10 2.67
C GLY A 372 29.79 21.05 2.79
N ILE A 373 28.67 21.45 3.38
CA ILE A 373 27.45 20.65 3.38
C ILE A 373 26.46 21.32 2.43
N GLU A 374 26.02 20.57 1.42
CA GLU A 374 25.05 21.02 0.45
C GLU A 374 23.69 20.39 0.74
N ILE A 375 22.67 21.23 0.65
CA ILE A 375 21.28 20.89 0.94
C ILE A 375 20.46 21.49 -0.20
N THR A 376 19.52 20.73 -0.74
CA THR A 376 18.62 21.24 -1.78
C THR A 376 17.62 22.22 -1.19
N GLU A 377 17.22 23.24 -1.97
CA GLU A 377 16.27 24.28 -1.51
C GLU A 377 14.97 23.69 -0.94
N GLY A 378 14.42 22.65 -1.58
CA GLY A 378 13.21 21.97 -1.12
C GLY A 378 13.32 21.33 0.26
N THR A 379 14.53 21.00 0.71
CA THR A 379 14.78 20.44 2.04
C THR A 379 14.62 21.46 3.17
N ILE A 380 14.70 22.77 2.88
CA ILE A 380 14.60 23.85 3.89
C ILE A 380 13.13 24.23 4.14
N VAL A 381 12.22 23.87 3.24
CA VAL A 381 10.81 24.27 3.26
C VAL A 381 9.88 23.19 3.85
N GLU A 382 10.38 21.95 4.00
CA GLU A 382 9.73 20.85 4.77
C GLU A 382 9.97 21.00 6.27
#